data_AF-B4VSN3-F1
#
_entry.id   AF-B4VSN3-F1
#
_cell.length_a   1.000
_cell.length_b   1.000
_cell.length_c   1.000
_cell.angle_alpha   90.00
_cell.angle_beta   90.00
_cell.angle_gamma   90.00
#
_symmetry.space_group_name_H-M   'P 1'
#
loop_
_entity.id
_entity.type
_entity.pdbx_description
1 polymer ?
#
loop_
_entity_poly.entity_id
_entity_poly.type
_entity_poly.pdbx_seq_one_letter_code
_entity_poly.pdbx_strand_id
1 'polypeptide(L)'
;MACSESYRQRFYSPYPSAKVIEFLFRHLLGRTPATQTEIQDYTKLMAEQGLNAAVVAIVDSSEYARFFGDYVVPYPRVPSLPAGNYLGSIKAISD
;
A
#
# COMPACT_ATOMS: atom_id res chain seq x y z
N MET A 1 -11.13 8.59 7.38
CA MET A 1 -9.75 9.14 7.41
C MET A 1 -9.03 9.03 6.05
N ALA A 2 -9.19 7.97 5.25
CA ALA A 2 -8.56 7.88 3.92
C ALA A 2 -9.43 8.40 2.74
N CYS A 3 -10.75 8.51 2.91
CA CYS A 3 -11.67 9.00 1.87
C CYS A 3 -11.96 10.52 1.94
N SER A 4 -11.24 11.27 2.79
CA SER A 4 -11.50 12.71 2.94
C SER A 4 -10.97 13.50 1.74
N GLU A 5 -11.65 14.60 1.42
CA GLU A 5 -11.25 15.54 0.37
C GLU A 5 -9.79 16.00 0.54
N SER A 6 -9.39 16.27 1.79
CA SER A 6 -8.03 16.68 2.14
C SER A 6 -6.99 15.60 1.86
N TYR A 7 -7.32 14.31 2.04
CA TYR A 7 -6.41 13.21 1.70
C TYR A 7 -6.23 13.08 0.18
N ARG A 8 -7.31 13.24 -0.58
CA ARG A 8 -7.27 13.26 -2.05
C ARG A 8 -6.42 14.42 -2.58
N GLN A 9 -6.61 15.63 -2.07
CA GLN A 9 -5.82 16.79 -2.52
C GLN A 9 -4.32 16.62 -2.22
N ARG A 10 -3.98 15.99 -1.10
CA ARG A 10 -2.58 15.86 -0.66
C ARG A 10 -1.84 14.69 -1.31
N PHE A 11 -2.51 13.56 -1.48
CA PHE A 11 -1.85 12.30 -1.90
C PHE A 11 -2.32 11.77 -3.25
N TYR A 12 -3.46 12.23 -3.78
CA TYR A 12 -4.00 11.76 -5.06
C TYR A 12 -3.78 12.77 -6.20
N SER A 13 -4.08 14.05 -5.99
CA SER A 13 -3.99 15.07 -7.04
C SER A 13 -2.56 15.34 -7.58
N PRO A 14 -1.49 15.31 -6.77
CA PRO A 14 -0.15 15.67 -7.25
C PRO A 14 0.72 14.47 -7.68
N TYR A 15 0.23 13.23 -7.53
CA TYR A 15 1.04 12.03 -7.70
C TYR A 15 0.46 11.05 -8.72
N PRO A 16 1.31 10.32 -9.47
CA PRO A 16 0.85 9.25 -10.35
C PRO A 16 0.27 8.08 -9.57
N SER A 17 -0.66 7.32 -10.16
CA SER A 17 -1.40 6.23 -9.49
C SER A 17 -0.52 5.23 -8.74
N ALA A 18 0.65 4.88 -9.29
CA ALA A 18 1.61 4.00 -8.65
C ALA A 18 2.11 4.56 -7.29
N LYS A 19 2.39 5.86 -7.22
CA LYS A 19 2.81 6.54 -5.97
C LYS A 19 1.68 6.61 -4.95
N VAL A 20 0.45 6.82 -5.41
CA VAL A 20 -0.74 6.79 -4.54
C VAL A 20 -0.85 5.42 -3.85
N ILE A 21 -0.65 4.34 -4.60
CA ILE A 21 -0.70 2.97 -4.06
C ILE A 21 0.39 2.77 -3.00
N GLU A 22 1.62 3.22 -3.24
CA GLU A 22 2.68 3.15 -2.22
C GLU A 22 2.28 3.87 -0.93
N PHE A 23 1.67 5.05 -1.03
CA PHE A 23 1.17 5.77 0.15
C PHE A 23 0.05 5.00 0.85
N LEU A 24 -0.89 4.40 0.11
CA LEU A 24 -1.96 3.60 0.69
C LEU A 24 -1.42 2.41 1.48
N PHE A 25 -0.50 1.65 0.89
CA PHE A 25 0.16 0.53 1.57
C PHE A 25 0.90 0.98 2.82
N ARG A 26 1.62 2.11 2.75
CA ARG A 26 2.35 2.65 3.90
C ARG A 26 1.42 3.09 5.02
N HIS A 27 0.32 3.79 4.71
CA HIS A 27 -0.60 4.30 5.71
C HIS A 27 -1.52 3.22 6.30
N LEU A 28 -1.97 2.25 5.50
CA LEU A 28 -2.95 1.25 5.92
C LEU A 28 -2.29 -0.05 6.41
N LEU A 29 -1.27 -0.55 5.68
CA LEU A 29 -0.62 -1.81 6.02
C LEU A 29 0.69 -1.62 6.80
N GLY A 30 1.22 -0.40 6.85
CA GLY A 30 2.49 -0.10 7.50
C GLY A 30 3.71 -0.59 6.72
N ARG A 31 3.55 -1.06 5.47
CA ARG A 31 4.62 -1.58 4.60
C ARG A 31 4.60 -0.93 3.23
N THR A 32 5.65 -1.14 2.43
CA THR A 32 5.61 -0.88 0.99
C THR A 32 5.07 -2.10 0.25
N PRO A 33 4.52 -1.95 -0.98
CA PRO A 33 4.21 -3.09 -1.82
C PRO A 33 5.46 -3.97 -2.00
N ALA A 34 5.27 -5.29 -1.91
CA ALA A 34 6.37 -6.25 -1.92
C ALA A 34 6.69 -6.73 -3.34
N THR A 35 5.72 -6.64 -4.26
CA THR A 35 5.84 -7.18 -5.62
C THR A 35 5.18 -6.26 -6.63
N GLN A 36 5.73 -6.22 -7.86
CA GLN A 36 5.19 -5.44 -8.97
C GLN A 36 3.74 -5.86 -9.33
N THR A 37 3.40 -7.14 -9.13
CA THR A 37 2.05 -7.67 -9.34
C THR A 37 1.02 -6.99 -8.44
N GLU A 38 1.32 -6.84 -7.13
CA GLU A 38 0.44 -6.09 -6.21
C GLU A 38 0.20 -4.67 -6.74
N ILE A 39 1.26 -3.99 -7.16
CA ILE A 39 1.15 -2.63 -7.70
C ILE A 39 0.23 -2.61 -8.92
N GLN A 40 0.36 -3.57 -9.83
CA GLN A 40 -0.47 -3.64 -11.04
C GLN A 40 -1.95 -3.93 -10.72
N ASP A 41 -2.23 -4.87 -9.81
CA ASP A 41 -3.59 -5.23 -9.43
C ASP A 41 -4.33 -4.06 -8.77
N TYR A 42 -3.69 -3.39 -7.81
CA TYR A 42 -4.27 -2.20 -7.17
C TYR A 42 -4.33 -1.00 -8.11
N THR A 43 -3.45 -0.90 -9.12
CA THR A 43 -3.54 0.13 -10.16
C THR A 43 -4.76 -0.09 -11.04
N LYS A 44 -5.04 -1.33 -11.45
CA LYS A 44 -6.24 -1.67 -12.22
C LYS A 44 -7.50 -1.37 -11.42
N LEU A 45 -7.57 -1.83 -10.18
CA LEU A 45 -8.70 -1.60 -9.30
C LEU A 45 -8.96 -0.09 -9.07
N MET A 46 -7.90 0.69 -8.89
CA MET A 46 -8.01 2.15 -8.78
C MET A 46 -8.48 2.82 -10.08
N ALA A 47 -8.08 2.30 -11.25
CA ALA A 47 -8.55 2.81 -12.54
C ALA A 47 -10.03 2.50 -12.80
N GLU A 48 -10.52 1.34 -12.34
CA GLU A 48 -11.90 0.91 -12.54
C GLU A 48 -12.88 1.54 -11.55
N GLN A 49 -12.50 1.61 -10.27
CA GLN A 49 -13.43 1.95 -9.18
C GLN A 49 -12.98 3.17 -8.34
N GLY A 50 -11.79 3.72 -8.63
CA GLY A 50 -11.25 4.89 -7.95
C GLY A 50 -10.56 4.60 -6.62
N LEU A 51 -10.17 5.67 -5.92
CA LEU A 51 -9.39 5.62 -4.68
C LEU A 51 -10.10 4.89 -3.54
N ASN A 52 -11.41 5.09 -3.39
CA ASN A 52 -12.18 4.52 -2.27
C ASN A 52 -12.19 2.99 -2.33
N ALA A 53 -12.36 2.41 -3.52
CA ALA A 53 -12.33 0.97 -3.69
C ALA A 53 -10.96 0.38 -3.34
N ALA A 54 -9.87 1.06 -3.72
CA ALA A 54 -8.52 0.63 -3.35
C ALA A 54 -8.29 0.66 -1.83
N VAL A 55 -8.82 1.65 -1.13
CA VAL A 55 -8.78 1.70 0.34
C VAL A 55 -9.55 0.53 0.94
N VAL A 56 -10.78 0.30 0.49
CA VAL A 56 -11.64 -0.79 1.00
C VAL A 56 -10.99 -2.14 0.75
N ALA A 57 -10.45 -2.39 -0.45
CA ALA A 57 -9.77 -3.64 -0.78
C ALA A 57 -8.56 -3.93 0.12
N ILE A 58 -7.82 -2.89 0.52
CA ILE A 58 -6.67 -3.04 1.44
C ILE A 58 -7.15 -3.35 2.86
N VAL A 59 -8.17 -2.65 3.36
CA VAL A 59 -8.70 -2.83 4.72
C VAL A 59 -9.42 -4.18 4.87
N ASP A 60 -10.12 -4.62 3.82
CA ASP A 60 -10.81 -5.92 3.78
C ASP A 60 -9.86 -7.10 3.51
N SER A 61 -8.58 -6.83 3.28
CA SER A 61 -7.59 -7.89 3.10
C SER A 61 -7.40 -8.69 4.38
N SER A 62 -7.24 -10.01 4.22
CA SER A 62 -6.93 -10.91 5.35
C SER A 62 -5.62 -10.56 6.06
N GLU A 63 -4.69 -9.88 5.37
CA GLU A 63 -3.48 -9.34 5.98
C GLU A 63 -3.83 -8.24 7.00
N TYR A 64 -4.63 -7.25 6.61
CA TYR A 64 -5.02 -6.17 7.52
C TYR A 64 -5.72 -6.73 8.77
N ALA A 65 -6.66 -7.65 8.59
CA ALA A 65 -7.36 -8.31 9.69
C ALA A 65 -6.42 -9.10 10.62
N ARG A 66 -5.39 -9.77 10.07
CA ARG A 66 -4.44 -10.56 10.86
C ARG A 66 -3.49 -9.72 11.71
N PHE A 67 -3.15 -8.52 11.26
CA PHE A 67 -2.14 -7.68 11.92
C PHE A 67 -2.71 -6.53 12.74
N PHE A 68 -3.84 -5.96 12.32
CA PHE A 68 -4.49 -4.85 13.02
C PHE A 68 -5.84 -5.26 13.61
N GLY A 69 -6.59 -6.14 12.94
CA GLY A 69 -7.94 -6.47 13.36
C GLY A 69 -8.83 -5.21 13.48
N ASP A 70 -9.85 -5.27 14.34
CA ASP A 70 -10.85 -4.20 14.45
C ASP A 70 -10.49 -3.07 15.43
N TYR A 71 -9.56 -3.32 16.35
CA TYR A 71 -9.29 -2.43 17.49
C TYR A 71 -7.87 -1.86 17.53
N VAL A 72 -7.00 -2.19 16.58
CA VAL A 72 -5.61 -1.72 16.56
C VAL A 72 -5.42 -0.69 15.46
N VAL A 73 -4.78 0.42 15.81
CA VAL A 73 -4.41 1.47 14.86
C VAL A 73 -3.21 1.00 14.03
N PRO A 74 -3.20 1.22 12.70
CA PRO A 74 -2.06 0.88 11.85
C PRO A 74 -0.74 1.48 12.35
N TYR A 75 0.29 0.65 12.42
CA TYR A 75 1.65 1.04 12.80
C TYR A 75 2.65 0.62 11.71
N PRO A 76 3.79 1.33 11.56
CA PRO A 76 4.82 0.97 10.60
C PRO A 76 5.37 -0.42 10.92
N ARG A 77 5.29 -1.35 9.95
CA ARG A 77 5.80 -2.70 10.08
C ARG A 77 7.02 -2.84 9.20
N VAL A 78 8.18 -3.03 9.82
CA VAL A 78 9.36 -3.52 9.13
C VAL A 78 9.22 -5.04 9.11
N PRO A 79 9.02 -5.69 7.94
CA PRO A 79 8.96 -7.14 7.90
C PRO A 79 10.29 -7.70 8.43
N SER A 80 10.22 -8.56 9.44
CA SER A 80 11.37 -9.27 10.02
C SER A 80 11.82 -10.40 9.08
N LEU A 81 12.08 -10.09 7.82
CA LEU A 81 12.81 -10.97 6.94
C LEU A 81 14.30 -10.61 7.11
N PRO A 82 15.20 -11.60 7.25
CA PRO A 82 16.63 -11.33 7.40
C PRO A 82 17.13 -10.63 6.14
N ALA A 83 17.26 -9.29 6.23
CA ALA A 83 18.06 -8.33 5.45
C ALA A 83 18.27 -8.50 3.92
N GLY A 84 17.63 -9.45 3.24
CA GLY A 84 17.91 -9.79 1.84
C GLY A 84 16.71 -9.65 0.89
N ASN A 85 15.49 -9.61 1.41
CA ASN A 85 14.26 -9.60 0.60
C ASN A 85 13.48 -8.28 0.65
N TYR A 86 14.11 -7.16 1.01
CA TYR A 86 13.53 -5.85 0.69
C TYR A 86 13.56 -5.68 -0.84
N LEU A 87 12.49 -6.06 -1.53
CA LEU A 87 12.40 -5.97 -3.00
C LEU A 87 12.50 -4.54 -3.59
N GLY A 88 12.75 -3.52 -2.76
CA GLY A 88 13.03 -2.14 -3.19
C GLY A 88 14.50 -1.70 -3.10
N SER A 89 15.41 -2.52 -2.55
CA SER A 89 16.84 -2.15 -2.44
C SER A 89 17.81 -3.14 -3.08
N ILE A 90 17.31 -4.12 -3.83
CA ILE A 90 18.13 -4.88 -4.78
C ILE A 90 18.14 -4.11 -6.11
N LYS A 91 18.91 -3.01 -6.16
CA LYS A 91 19.54 -2.71 -7.46
C LYS A 91 20.43 -3.92 -7.76
N ALA A 92 20.17 -4.53 -8.90
CA ALA A 92 20.95 -5.58 -9.54
C ALA A 92 22.39 -5.69 -8.99
N ILE A 93 22.66 -6.79 -8.28
CA ILE A 93 24.03 -7.26 -8.07
C ILE A 93 24.06 -8.66 -8.67
N SER A 94 24.61 -8.71 -9.90
CA SER A 94 25.48 -9.73 -10.49
C SER A 94 24.89 -11.14 -10.72
N ASP A 95 25.06 -11.84 -11.84
CA ASP A 95 25.96 -11.83 -13.01
C ASP A 95 25.16 -12.33 -14.23
#